data_AF-A0AAD7UH91-F1
#
_entry.id   AF-A0AAD7UH91-F1
#
_cell.length_a   1.000
_cell.length_b   1.000
_cell.length_c   1.000
_cell.angle_alpha   90.00
_cell.angle_beta   90.00
_cell.angle_gamma   90.00
#
_symmetry.space_group_name_H-M   'P 1'
#
loop_
_entity.id
_entity.type
_entity.pdbx_description
1 polymer ?
#
loop_
_entity_poly.entity_id
_entity_poly.type
_entity_poly.pdbx_seq_one_letter_code
_entity_poly.pdbx_strand_id
1 'polypeptide(L)'
;MDQFEALVARAAANGCCFDCGRSCHDHPWMSVQHAIVLCIQCAGVHRAFGVDVSFVRSIKLDTLTVKESALLECGGNPEFAAFLDERGEGVAAFLDTTVEHRYFSSIADLYRRRLAAKLVGGDLPNDLRPLSPRAAPPKRAPLSTIEWKPRLRAKRCEVCLKRFNIVRRRHHCRRCGRCVCEPCSPRECYRPLPPVVKPSRHCVSCVAKPSREN
;
A
#
# COMPACT_ATOMS: atom_id res chain seq x y z
N MET A 1 -8.55 32.34 -4.67
CA MET A 1 -8.04 30.96 -4.56
C MET A 1 -9.26 30.06 -4.66
N ASP A 2 -9.27 29.09 -5.56
CA ASP A 2 -10.41 28.18 -5.78
C ASP A 2 -10.77 27.47 -4.46
N GLN A 3 -12.05 27.45 -4.07
CA GLN A 3 -12.54 26.79 -2.86
C GLN A 3 -12.12 25.32 -2.82
N PHE A 4 -12.02 24.68 -4.00
CA PHE A 4 -11.57 23.31 -4.14
C PHE A 4 -10.08 23.14 -3.79
N GLU A 5 -9.20 23.97 -4.33
CA GLU A 5 -7.76 23.91 -4.02
C GLU A 5 -7.49 24.16 -2.52
N ALA A 6 -8.26 25.06 -1.88
CA ALA A 6 -8.19 25.26 -0.44
C ALA A 6 -8.62 24.01 0.36
N LEU A 7 -9.65 23.29 -0.09
CA LEU A 7 -10.04 21.98 0.45
C LEU A 7 -8.90 20.97 0.34
N VAL A 8 -8.32 20.82 -0.83
CA VAL A 8 -7.23 19.87 -1.04
C VAL A 8 -6.02 20.21 -0.17
N ALA A 9 -5.67 21.48 -0.05
CA ALA A 9 -4.56 21.94 0.77
C ALA A 9 -4.76 21.62 2.27
N ARG A 10 -5.97 21.87 2.83
CA ARG A 10 -6.29 21.49 4.22
C ARG A 10 -6.25 19.98 4.42
N ALA A 11 -6.86 19.22 3.50
CA ALA A 11 -6.97 17.78 3.63
C ALA A 11 -5.60 17.09 3.51
N ALA A 12 -4.70 17.62 2.70
CA ALA A 12 -3.39 17.04 2.46
C ALA A 12 -2.31 17.45 3.48
N ALA A 13 -2.64 18.23 4.52
CA ALA A 13 -1.67 18.73 5.49
C ALA A 13 -0.40 19.32 4.82
N ASN A 14 -0.58 20.42 4.06
CA ASN A 14 0.45 21.05 3.21
C ASN A 14 0.79 20.27 1.93
N GLY A 15 -0.18 19.56 1.35
CA GLY A 15 0.02 18.87 0.08
C GLY A 15 0.86 17.60 0.19
N CYS A 16 1.00 17.01 1.38
CA CYS A 16 1.82 15.82 1.62
C CYS A 16 0.98 14.54 1.60
N CYS A 17 1.57 13.48 1.06
CA CYS A 17 1.00 12.13 1.12
C CYS A 17 1.03 11.61 2.56
N PHE A 18 -0.10 11.12 3.06
CA PHE A 18 -0.20 10.54 4.41
C PHE A 18 0.80 9.39 4.64
N ASP A 19 0.91 8.49 3.66
CA ASP A 19 1.70 7.26 3.79
C ASP A 19 3.22 7.45 3.76
N CYS A 20 3.71 8.41 2.97
CA CYS A 20 5.15 8.54 2.68
C CYS A 20 5.71 9.94 2.84
N GLY A 21 4.88 10.92 3.22
CA GLY A 21 5.27 12.31 3.40
C GLY A 21 5.70 13.06 2.14
N ARG A 22 5.76 12.40 0.97
CA ARG A 22 6.11 13.08 -0.29
C ARG A 22 5.03 14.06 -0.70
N SER A 23 5.46 15.20 -1.26
CA SER A 23 4.54 16.16 -1.88
C SER A 23 3.71 15.49 -2.98
N CYS A 24 2.42 15.81 -2.99
CA CYS A 24 1.42 15.38 -3.96
C CYS A 24 0.50 16.54 -4.40
N HIS A 25 0.91 17.78 -4.15
CA HIS A 25 0.15 19.01 -4.48
C HIS A 25 -0.40 19.03 -5.92
N ASP A 26 0.43 18.67 -6.90
CA ASP A 26 0.05 18.78 -8.31
C ASP A 26 -0.89 17.64 -8.74
N HIS A 27 -0.74 16.45 -8.15
CA HIS A 27 -1.48 15.25 -8.52
C HIS A 27 -1.94 14.47 -7.27
N PRO A 28 -2.88 15.04 -6.49
CA PRO A 28 -3.34 14.41 -5.26
C PRO A 28 -4.39 13.34 -5.55
N TRP A 29 -4.28 12.24 -4.83
CA TRP A 29 -5.23 11.14 -4.83
C TRP A 29 -5.82 11.00 -3.44
N MET A 30 -6.99 10.38 -3.29
CA MET A 30 -7.57 10.10 -1.99
C MET A 30 -7.95 8.64 -1.83
N SER A 31 -7.84 8.16 -0.60
CA SER A 31 -8.52 6.94 -0.15
C SER A 31 -9.85 7.35 0.48
N VAL A 32 -10.97 7.08 -0.20
CA VAL A 32 -12.30 7.56 0.20
C VAL A 32 -12.71 7.13 1.62
N GLN A 33 -12.51 5.86 1.97
CA GLN A 33 -12.89 5.27 3.26
C GLN A 33 -12.16 5.89 4.45
N HIS A 34 -10.96 6.43 4.21
CA HIS A 34 -10.11 7.02 5.23
C HIS A 34 -10.01 8.55 5.06
N ALA A 35 -10.64 9.14 4.04
CA ALA A 35 -10.51 10.55 3.67
C ALA A 35 -9.07 11.12 3.71
N ILE A 36 -8.06 10.31 3.44
CA ILE A 36 -6.65 10.72 3.43
C ILE A 36 -6.17 11.00 2.02
N VAL A 37 -5.22 11.93 1.89
CA VAL A 37 -4.58 12.31 0.63
C VAL A 37 -3.28 11.53 0.45
N LEU A 38 -3.11 11.00 -0.76
CA LEU A 38 -2.05 10.09 -1.17
C LEU A 38 -1.37 10.62 -2.44
N CYS A 39 -0.09 10.29 -2.61
CA CYS A 39 0.58 10.39 -3.90
C CYS A 39 0.15 9.22 -4.81
N ILE A 40 0.37 9.36 -6.12
CA ILE A 40 0.01 8.34 -7.13
C ILE A 40 0.59 6.95 -6.82
N GLN A 41 1.79 6.87 -6.23
CA GLN A 41 2.43 5.60 -5.89
C GLN A 41 1.71 4.89 -4.73
N CYS A 42 1.39 5.62 -3.66
CA CYS A 42 0.64 5.07 -2.51
C CYS A 42 -0.80 4.74 -2.91
N ALA A 43 -1.44 5.59 -3.72
CA ALA A 43 -2.72 5.28 -4.35
C ALA A 43 -2.67 3.96 -5.13
N GLY A 44 -1.58 3.66 -5.84
CA GLY A 44 -1.37 2.37 -6.51
C GLY A 44 -1.35 1.17 -5.55
N VAL A 45 -0.77 1.33 -4.35
CA VAL A 45 -0.78 0.30 -3.30
C VAL A 45 -2.20 0.12 -2.75
N HIS A 46 -2.88 1.23 -2.44
CA HIS A 46 -4.25 1.22 -1.91
C HIS A 46 -5.25 0.53 -2.83
N ARG A 47 -5.08 0.64 -4.16
CA ARG A 47 -5.92 -0.09 -5.14
C ARG A 47 -5.90 -1.60 -4.94
N ALA A 48 -4.81 -2.17 -4.39
CA ALA A 48 -4.70 -3.60 -4.14
C ALA A 48 -5.51 -4.09 -2.92
N PHE A 49 -5.95 -3.17 -2.04
CA PHE A 49 -6.71 -3.52 -0.83
C PHE A 49 -8.17 -3.85 -1.11
N GLY A 50 -8.68 -3.46 -2.27
CA GLY A 50 -10.09 -3.62 -2.62
C GLY A 50 -10.95 -2.46 -2.13
N VAL A 51 -12.11 -2.31 -2.77
CA VAL A 51 -12.99 -1.14 -2.59
C VAL A 51 -13.61 -1.05 -1.21
N ASP A 52 -13.70 -2.14 -0.45
CA ASP A 52 -14.25 -2.12 0.91
C ASP A 52 -13.27 -1.54 1.94
N VAL A 53 -11.96 -1.61 1.63
CA VAL A 53 -10.89 -1.11 2.50
C VAL A 53 -10.43 0.26 2.04
N SER A 54 -10.10 0.40 0.75
CA SER A 54 -9.66 1.66 0.18
C SER A 54 -10.03 1.78 -1.30
N PHE A 55 -11.08 2.54 -1.54
CA PHE A 55 -11.46 3.02 -2.84
C PHE A 55 -10.69 4.30 -3.16
N VAL A 56 -9.98 4.29 -4.30
CA VAL A 56 -9.02 5.33 -4.66
C VAL A 56 -9.59 6.23 -5.75
N ARG A 57 -9.58 7.55 -5.51
CA ARG A 57 -9.99 8.61 -6.45
C ARG A 57 -8.85 9.59 -6.73
N SER A 58 -8.70 10.03 -7.96
CA SER A 58 -7.91 11.22 -8.28
C SER A 58 -8.73 12.44 -7.90
N ILE A 59 -8.19 13.31 -7.07
CA ILE A 59 -8.92 14.51 -6.65
C ILE A 59 -9.06 15.49 -7.82
N LYS A 60 -8.07 15.58 -8.70
CA LYS A 60 -8.09 16.49 -9.87
C LYS A 60 -8.64 15.86 -11.15
N LEU A 61 -8.39 14.57 -11.39
CA LEU A 61 -8.73 13.93 -12.66
C LEU A 61 -10.09 13.21 -12.64
N ASP A 62 -10.62 12.85 -11.47
CA ASP A 62 -11.93 12.22 -11.35
C ASP A 62 -12.98 13.24 -10.92
N THR A 63 -14.24 13.01 -11.30
CA THR A 63 -15.37 13.73 -10.72
C THR A 63 -15.69 13.14 -9.35
N LEU A 64 -15.49 13.92 -8.29
CA LEU A 64 -15.90 13.52 -6.94
C LEU A 64 -17.40 13.70 -6.76
N THR A 65 -18.03 12.70 -6.16
CA THR A 65 -19.41 12.80 -5.67
C THR A 65 -19.50 13.75 -4.49
N VAL A 66 -20.69 14.30 -4.23
CA VAL A 66 -20.95 15.16 -3.06
C VAL A 66 -20.51 14.48 -1.75
N LYS A 67 -20.77 13.18 -1.65
CA LYS A 67 -20.38 12.35 -0.50
C LYS A 67 -18.85 12.25 -0.35
N GLU A 68 -18.13 12.03 -1.45
CA GLU A 68 -16.66 11.95 -1.45
C GLU A 68 -16.02 13.29 -1.09
N SER A 69 -16.54 14.40 -1.63
CA SER A 69 -16.09 15.75 -1.25
C SER A 69 -16.32 16.00 0.23
N ALA A 70 -17.53 15.77 0.75
CA ALA A 70 -17.86 15.98 2.16
C ALA A 70 -17.01 15.09 3.11
N LEU A 71 -16.68 13.86 2.71
CA LEU A 71 -15.74 13.01 3.44
C LEU A 71 -14.35 13.66 3.54
N LEU A 72 -13.84 14.24 2.44
CA LEU A 72 -12.57 14.95 2.45
C LEU A 72 -12.63 16.22 3.31
N GLU A 73 -13.81 16.84 3.43
CA GLU A 73 -14.00 18.03 4.28
C GLU A 73 -14.00 17.73 5.77
N CYS A 74 -14.66 16.65 6.20
CA CYS A 74 -14.77 16.27 7.61
C CYS A 74 -13.66 15.32 8.08
N GLY A 75 -12.91 14.75 7.14
CA GLY A 75 -11.72 13.92 7.33
C GLY A 75 -10.43 14.69 7.03
N GLY A 76 -9.61 14.12 6.15
CA GLY A 76 -8.29 14.66 5.83
C GLY A 76 -7.16 14.01 6.64
N ASN A 77 -5.93 14.23 6.20
CA ASN A 77 -4.72 13.76 6.87
C ASN A 77 -4.62 14.23 8.33
N PRO A 78 -4.91 15.51 8.67
CA PRO A 78 -4.85 15.96 10.06
C PRO A 78 -5.87 15.26 10.96
N GLU A 79 -7.09 15.04 10.46
CA GLU A 79 -8.13 14.36 11.23
C GLU A 79 -7.77 12.91 11.52
N PHE A 80 -7.24 12.19 10.52
CA PHE A 80 -6.82 10.80 10.76
C PHE A 80 -5.62 10.73 11.70
N ALA A 81 -4.66 11.65 11.58
CA ALA A 81 -3.53 11.77 12.50
C ALA A 81 -4.00 12.01 13.95
N ALA A 82 -4.90 12.98 14.15
CA ALA A 82 -5.46 13.29 15.46
C ALA A 82 -6.21 12.09 16.07
N PHE A 83 -6.96 11.33 15.25
CA PHE A 83 -7.59 10.09 15.71
C PHE A 83 -6.55 9.04 16.14
N LEU A 84 -5.45 8.86 15.40
CA LEU A 84 -4.41 7.91 15.79
C LEU A 84 -3.74 8.33 17.10
N ASP A 85 -3.52 9.63 17.30
CA ASP A 85 -2.96 10.18 18.54
C ASP A 85 -3.93 10.00 19.73
N GLU A 86 -5.23 10.28 19.54
CA GLU A 86 -6.31 10.04 20.54
C GLU A 86 -6.31 8.57 21.03
N ARG A 87 -5.96 7.65 20.14
CA ARG A 87 -5.95 6.20 20.39
C ARG A 87 -4.61 5.67 20.90
N GLY A 88 -3.60 6.53 21.06
CA GLY A 88 -2.26 6.17 21.52
C GLY A 88 -1.42 5.38 20.51
N GLU A 89 -1.86 5.31 19.24
CA GLU A 89 -1.08 4.70 18.16
C GLU A 89 -0.10 5.72 17.57
N GLY A 90 -0.60 6.92 17.30
CA GLY A 90 0.12 7.98 16.59
C GLY A 90 0.51 7.61 15.15
N VAL A 91 0.81 8.64 14.35
CA VAL A 91 1.11 8.44 12.92
C VAL A 91 2.38 7.59 12.72
N ALA A 92 3.43 7.84 13.50
CA ALA A 92 4.72 7.15 13.31
C ALA A 92 4.62 5.62 13.50
N ALA A 93 4.00 5.15 14.58
CA ALA A 93 3.85 3.71 14.81
C ALA A 93 2.81 3.07 13.88
N PHE A 94 1.74 3.79 13.52
CA PHE A 94 0.83 3.34 12.47
C PHE A 94 1.56 3.14 11.12
N LEU A 95 2.48 4.06 10.77
CA LEU A 95 3.27 3.98 9.55
C LEU A 95 4.49 3.03 9.64
N ASP A 96 4.85 2.52 10.82
CA ASP A 96 5.90 1.50 11.00
C ASP A 96 5.38 0.08 10.72
N THR A 97 4.08 -0.16 10.93
CA THR A 97 3.40 -1.42 10.61
C THR A 97 3.35 -1.66 9.09
N THR A 98 3.34 -2.91 8.61
CA THR A 98 3.22 -3.17 7.16
C THR A 98 1.96 -2.51 6.56
N VAL A 99 2.04 -2.10 5.29
CA VAL A 99 0.96 -1.33 4.66
C VAL A 99 -0.34 -2.15 4.59
N GLU A 100 -0.26 -3.47 4.37
CA GLU A 100 -1.45 -4.31 4.48
C GLU A 100 -1.99 -4.36 5.92
N HIS A 101 -1.16 -4.53 6.94
CA HIS A 101 -1.67 -4.70 8.29
C HIS A 101 -2.27 -3.42 8.87
N ARG A 102 -1.71 -2.24 8.54
CA ARG A 102 -2.20 -0.97 9.09
C ARG A 102 -3.63 -0.64 8.64
N TYR A 103 -3.96 -0.83 7.35
CA TYR A 103 -5.29 -0.49 6.82
C TYR A 103 -6.33 -1.58 7.03
N PHE A 104 -5.89 -2.82 7.23
CA PHE A 104 -6.78 -3.93 7.61
C PHE A 104 -6.93 -4.08 9.12
N SER A 105 -6.26 -3.26 9.93
CA SER A 105 -6.36 -3.29 11.38
C SER A 105 -7.74 -2.92 11.92
N SER A 106 -8.02 -3.32 13.16
CA SER A 106 -9.22 -2.92 13.88
C SER A 106 -9.26 -1.40 14.14
N ILE A 107 -8.11 -0.75 14.25
CA ILE A 107 -8.03 0.70 14.44
C ILE A 107 -8.39 1.47 13.17
N ALA A 108 -7.95 1.01 12.00
CA ALA A 108 -8.36 1.57 10.72
C ALA A 108 -9.85 1.31 10.46
N ASP A 109 -10.37 0.15 10.84
CA ASP A 109 -11.82 -0.14 10.78
C ASP A 109 -12.64 0.82 11.64
N LEU A 110 -12.21 1.03 12.89
CA LEU A 110 -12.85 1.98 13.79
C LEU A 110 -12.88 3.39 13.18
N TYR A 111 -11.77 3.82 12.57
CA TYR A 111 -11.74 5.12 11.90
C TYR A 111 -12.72 5.21 10.73
N ARG A 112 -12.76 4.20 9.84
CA ARG A 112 -13.72 4.18 8.72
C ARG A 112 -15.16 4.32 9.20
N ARG A 113 -15.51 3.63 10.30
CA ARG A 113 -16.84 3.71 10.91
C ARG A 113 -17.11 5.06 11.57
N ARG A 114 -16.15 5.63 12.31
CA ARG A 114 -16.27 6.98 12.89
C ARG A 114 -16.43 8.04 11.80
N LEU A 115 -15.66 7.96 10.72
CA LEU A 115 -15.76 8.89 9.60
C LEU A 115 -17.13 8.80 8.91
N ALA A 116 -17.64 7.58 8.69
CA ALA A 116 -18.98 7.38 8.13
C ALA A 116 -20.09 7.92 9.06
N ALA A 117 -19.98 7.70 10.37
CA ALA A 117 -20.91 8.24 11.36
C ALA A 117 -20.85 9.77 11.43
N LYS A 118 -19.64 10.35 11.44
CA LYS A 118 -19.39 11.80 11.44
C LYS A 118 -20.04 12.47 10.23
N LEU A 119 -19.92 11.87 9.04
CA LEU A 119 -20.51 12.40 7.81
C LEU A 119 -22.04 12.54 7.89
N VAL A 120 -22.71 11.61 8.56
CA VAL A 120 -24.18 11.59 8.68
C VAL A 120 -24.68 12.19 10.00
N GLY A 121 -23.79 12.71 10.85
CA GLY A 121 -24.14 13.26 12.17
C GLY A 121 -24.62 12.22 13.18
N GLY A 122 -24.20 10.96 13.04
CA GLY A 122 -24.55 9.88 13.96
C GLY A 122 -23.55 9.70 15.11
N ASP A 123 -23.89 8.83 16.05
CA ASP A 123 -23.03 8.49 17.19
C ASP A 123 -21.70 7.88 16.72
N LEU A 124 -20.60 8.37 17.29
CA LEU A 124 -19.26 7.90 16.97
C LEU A 124 -18.98 6.55 17.65
N PRO A 125 -18.73 5.47 16.89
CA PRO A 125 -18.35 4.21 17.49
C PRO A 125 -17.00 4.34 18.22
N ASN A 126 -16.84 3.57 19.29
CA ASN A 126 -15.60 3.52 20.08
C ASN A 126 -15.07 2.09 20.28
N ASP A 127 -15.83 1.09 19.84
CA ASP A 127 -15.53 -0.34 19.95
C ASP A 127 -14.50 -0.76 18.89
N LEU A 128 -13.42 -1.41 19.31
CA LEU A 128 -12.55 -2.13 18.38
C LEU A 128 -13.23 -3.46 18.04
N ARG A 129 -13.64 -3.60 16.78
CA ARG A 129 -14.19 -4.87 16.31
C ARG A 129 -13.07 -5.87 16.06
N PRO A 130 -13.23 -7.13 16.46
CA PRO A 130 -12.37 -8.20 15.98
C PRO A 130 -12.44 -8.21 14.46
N LEU A 131 -11.28 -8.30 13.81
CA LEU A 131 -11.26 -8.45 12.36
C LEU A 131 -12.01 -9.71 12.01
N SER A 132 -13.13 -9.56 11.29
CA SER A 132 -13.86 -10.71 10.78
C SER A 132 -12.89 -11.54 9.92
N PRO A 133 -12.85 -12.88 10.05
CA PRO A 133 -12.07 -13.73 9.16
C PRO A 133 -12.36 -13.49 7.67
N ARG A 134 -13.52 -12.87 7.38
CA ARG A 134 -13.98 -12.48 6.04
C ARG A 134 -13.39 -11.19 5.46
N ALA A 135 -12.56 -10.47 6.20
CA ALA A 135 -11.81 -9.31 5.71
C ALA A 135 -10.30 -9.52 5.71
N ALA A 136 -9.82 -10.76 5.91
CA ALA A 136 -8.51 -11.07 5.36
C ALA A 136 -8.60 -10.83 3.85
N PRO A 137 -7.67 -10.07 3.23
CA PRO A 137 -7.58 -10.08 1.77
C PRO A 137 -7.61 -11.56 1.35
N PRO A 138 -8.36 -11.94 0.29
CA PRO A 138 -8.55 -13.35 -0.07
C PRO A 138 -7.22 -14.02 0.07
N LYS A 139 -7.10 -15.04 0.95
CA LYS A 139 -5.82 -15.68 1.29
C LYS A 139 -5.11 -15.99 -0.02
N ARG A 140 -4.27 -15.07 -0.48
CA ARG A 140 -3.23 -15.39 -1.43
C ARG A 140 -2.35 -16.24 -0.55
N ALA A 141 -2.37 -17.55 -0.82
CA ALA A 141 -1.51 -18.49 -0.14
C ALA A 141 -0.14 -17.83 0.03
N PRO A 142 0.47 -17.87 1.23
CA PRO A 142 1.63 -17.05 1.54
C PRO A 142 2.76 -17.48 0.63
N LEU A 143 2.94 -16.73 -0.46
CA LEU A 143 4.15 -16.79 -1.26
C LEU A 143 5.19 -15.99 -0.51
N SER A 144 5.72 -16.60 0.55
CA SER A 144 7.05 -16.39 1.12
C SER A 144 7.43 -14.94 1.43
N THR A 145 7.69 -14.67 2.71
CA THR A 145 8.40 -13.52 3.29
C THR A 145 9.62 -13.08 2.51
N ILE A 146 9.38 -12.32 1.46
CA ILE A 146 10.39 -11.71 0.63
C ILE A 146 9.95 -10.28 0.44
N GLU A 147 10.53 -9.44 1.27
CA GLU A 147 10.58 -8.02 1.02
C GLU A 147 11.15 -7.78 -0.38
N TRP A 148 10.29 -7.31 -1.27
CA TRP A 148 10.64 -7.00 -2.64
C TRP A 148 11.50 -5.74 -2.64
N LYS A 149 12.83 -5.87 -2.62
CA LYS A 149 13.72 -4.71 -2.72
C LYS A 149 13.43 -3.98 -4.04
N PRO A 150 13.08 -2.68 -4.03
CA PRO A 150 12.79 -1.93 -5.25
C PRO A 150 13.95 -2.01 -6.26
N ARG A 151 13.61 -2.25 -7.54
CA ARG A 151 14.52 -2.32 -8.70
C ARG A 151 15.59 -1.22 -8.76
N LEU A 152 15.30 -0.07 -8.15
CA LEU A 152 16.02 1.18 -8.30
C LEU A 152 17.28 1.29 -7.43
N ARG A 153 17.46 0.47 -6.38
CA ARG A 153 18.67 0.54 -5.51
C ARG A 153 19.76 -0.48 -5.84
N ALA A 154 19.44 -1.58 -6.53
CA ALA A 154 20.41 -2.64 -6.79
C ALA A 154 21.39 -2.27 -7.93
N LYS A 155 22.64 -1.97 -7.58
CA LYS A 155 23.74 -1.72 -8.54
C LYS A 155 24.40 -3.01 -9.05
N ARG A 156 24.17 -4.14 -8.38
CA ARG A 156 24.82 -5.44 -8.62
C ARG A 156 23.83 -6.59 -8.51
N CYS A 157 24.09 -7.68 -9.22
CA CYS A 157 23.33 -8.92 -9.09
C CYS A 157 23.54 -9.55 -7.71
N GLU A 158 22.48 -9.92 -7.00
CA GLU A 158 22.54 -10.52 -5.66
C GLU A 158 22.81 -12.04 -5.68
N VAL A 159 23.28 -12.57 -6.82
CA VAL A 159 23.77 -13.96 -6.95
C VAL A 159 25.24 -13.95 -7.34
N CYS A 160 25.63 -13.26 -8.43
CA CYS A 160 27.02 -13.24 -8.89
C CYS A 160 27.78 -11.93 -8.57
N LEU A 161 27.15 -10.95 -7.93
CA LEU A 161 27.73 -9.65 -7.53
C LEU A 161 28.24 -8.75 -8.67
N LYS A 162 28.07 -9.18 -9.93
CA LYS A 162 28.42 -8.39 -11.12
C LYS A 162 27.52 -7.16 -11.24
N ARG A 163 28.10 -6.01 -11.62
CA ARG A 163 27.37 -4.75 -11.83
C ARG A 163 26.38 -4.89 -12.99
N PHE A 164 25.19 -4.32 -12.82
CA PHE A 164 24.22 -4.16 -13.90
C PHE A 164 24.66 -3.03 -14.83
N ASN A 165 24.39 -3.18 -16.12
CA ASN A 165 24.65 -2.18 -17.16
C ASN A 165 23.62 -2.38 -18.30
N ILE A 166 23.81 -1.71 -19.44
CA ILE A 166 22.88 -1.77 -20.57
C ILE A 166 22.70 -3.20 -21.11
N VAL A 167 23.76 -4.00 -21.08
CA VAL A 167 23.76 -5.40 -21.57
C VAL A 167 23.33 -6.36 -20.47
N ARG A 168 23.75 -6.14 -19.23
CA ARG A 168 23.37 -6.93 -18.05
C ARG A 168 22.17 -6.29 -17.38
N ARG A 169 20.98 -6.63 -17.88
CA ARG A 169 19.69 -6.12 -17.38
C ARG A 169 19.30 -6.71 -16.03
N ARG A 170 18.43 -5.98 -15.32
CA ARG A 170 17.91 -6.35 -13.99
C ARG A 170 16.67 -7.21 -14.09
N HIS A 171 16.69 -8.37 -13.46
CA HIS A 171 15.55 -9.27 -13.32
C HIS A 171 15.29 -9.55 -11.83
N HIS A 172 14.09 -10.01 -11.48
CA HIS A 172 13.76 -10.33 -10.09
C HIS A 172 13.44 -11.81 -9.98
N CYS A 173 13.95 -12.45 -8.93
CA CYS A 173 13.54 -13.79 -8.57
C CYS A 173 12.14 -13.72 -7.94
N ARG A 174 11.15 -14.40 -8.51
CA ARG A 174 9.80 -14.44 -7.94
C ARG A 174 9.70 -15.28 -6.66
N ARG A 175 10.69 -16.14 -6.39
CA ARG A 175 10.81 -17.00 -5.19
C ARG A 175 11.66 -16.41 -4.05
N CYS A 176 12.52 -15.41 -4.28
CA CYS A 176 13.32 -14.78 -3.19
C CYS A 176 13.51 -13.26 -3.32
N GLY A 177 12.91 -12.62 -4.33
CA GLY A 177 12.88 -11.16 -4.50
C GLY A 177 14.17 -10.51 -4.94
N ARG A 178 15.30 -11.22 -4.82
CA ARG A 178 16.62 -10.75 -5.23
C ARG A 178 16.64 -10.22 -6.67
N CYS A 179 17.37 -9.13 -6.86
CA CYS A 179 17.71 -8.56 -8.15
C CYS A 179 18.86 -9.37 -8.78
N VAL A 180 18.57 -10.03 -9.89
CA VAL A 180 19.44 -11.01 -10.56
C VAL A 180 19.66 -10.67 -12.03
N CYS A 181 20.78 -11.10 -12.60
CA CYS A 181 21.01 -11.03 -14.04
C CYS A 181 20.44 -12.26 -14.75
N GLU A 182 20.33 -12.19 -16.08
CA GLU A 182 19.85 -13.29 -16.91
C GLU A 182 20.66 -14.60 -16.74
N PRO A 183 22.01 -14.59 -16.73
CA PRO A 183 22.78 -15.81 -16.43
C PRO A 183 22.51 -16.43 -15.05
N CYS A 184 22.09 -15.63 -14.06
CA CYS A 184 21.75 -16.13 -12.72
C CYS A 184 20.27 -16.50 -12.55
N SER A 185 19.48 -16.35 -13.62
CA SER A 185 18.06 -16.70 -13.66
C SER A 185 17.63 -17.09 -15.08
N PRO A 186 18.33 -18.06 -15.71
CA PRO A 186 18.06 -18.43 -17.08
C PRO A 186 16.70 -19.11 -17.20
N ARG A 187 16.19 -19.34 -18.42
CA ARG A 187 14.82 -19.83 -18.63
C ARG A 187 14.56 -21.18 -17.95
N GLU A 188 15.59 -22.01 -17.83
CA GLU A 188 15.59 -23.32 -17.18
C GLU A 188 15.33 -23.20 -15.68
N CYS A 189 15.51 -22.02 -15.08
CA CYS A 189 15.20 -21.77 -13.67
C CYS A 189 13.75 -21.35 -13.42
N TYR A 190 12.91 -21.23 -14.46
CA TYR A 190 11.52 -20.87 -14.27
C TYR A 190 10.76 -22.04 -13.64
N ARG A 191 10.04 -21.79 -12.54
CA ARG A 191 9.20 -22.81 -11.87
C ARG A 191 7.83 -22.22 -11.55
N PRO A 192 6.77 -23.03 -11.46
CA PRO A 192 5.49 -22.58 -10.91
C PRO A 192 5.65 -22.17 -9.44
N LEU A 193 4.77 -21.28 -8.97
CA LEU A 193 4.72 -20.83 -7.58
C LEU A 193 3.27 -20.95 -7.10
N PRO A 194 2.93 -21.82 -6.13
CA PRO A 194 1.57 -21.91 -5.61
C PRO A 194 1.07 -20.55 -5.12
N PRO A 195 -0.15 -20.08 -5.47
CA PRO A 195 -1.23 -20.77 -6.18
C PRO A 195 -1.18 -20.63 -7.71
N VAL A 196 -0.17 -19.95 -8.25
CA VAL A 196 -0.04 -19.61 -9.68
C VAL A 196 0.67 -20.73 -10.45
N VAL A 197 -0.07 -21.40 -11.34
CA VAL A 197 0.44 -22.49 -12.20
C VAL A 197 1.38 -22.04 -13.32
N LYS A 198 1.48 -20.74 -13.60
CA LYS A 198 2.35 -20.21 -14.67
C LYS A 198 3.83 -20.14 -14.22
N PRO A 199 4.78 -20.64 -15.04
CA PRO A 199 6.21 -20.58 -14.73
C PRO A 199 6.69 -19.14 -14.50
N SER A 200 7.34 -18.92 -13.35
CA SER A 200 7.88 -17.62 -12.94
C SER A 200 9.40 -17.69 -12.82
N ARG A 201 10.09 -16.58 -13.14
CA ARG A 201 11.56 -16.50 -13.13
C ARG A 201 12.12 -16.68 -11.71
N HIS A 202 12.89 -17.73 -11.47
CA HIS A 202 13.64 -17.92 -10.22
C HIS A 202 15.14 -17.81 -10.45
N CYS A 203 15.88 -17.48 -9.40
CA CYS A 203 17.34 -17.52 -9.45
C CYS A 203 17.85 -18.95 -9.27
N VAL A 204 19.05 -19.22 -9.78
CA VAL A 204 19.72 -20.53 -9.64
C VAL A 204 19.80 -21.00 -8.19
N SER A 205 20.02 -20.09 -7.22
CA SER A 205 20.07 -20.42 -5.79
C SER A 205 18.72 -20.86 -5.23
N CYS A 206 17.62 -20.33 -5.77
CA CYS A 206 16.27 -20.74 -5.39
C CYS A 206 15.89 -22.08 -6.01
N VAL A 207 16.40 -22.43 -7.18
CA VAL A 207 16.13 -23.73 -7.79
C VAL A 207 16.96 -24.83 -7.13
N ALA A 208 18.19 -24.53 -6.71
CA ALA A 208 19.09 -25.47 -6.06
C ALA A 208 18.74 -25.82 -4.60
N LYS A 209 17.85 -25.05 -3.94
CA LYS A 209 17.39 -25.32 -2.56
C LYS A 209 15.95 -25.86 -2.59
N PRO A 210 15.69 -27.16 -2.36
CA PRO A 210 14.33 -27.64 -2.09
C PRO A 210 13.82 -26.98 -0.80
N SER A 211 12.53 -26.64 -0.76
CA SER A 211 11.87 -26.03 0.40
C SER A 211 12.10 -26.87 1.66
N ARG A 212 12.52 -26.25 2.76
CA ARG A 212 12.35 -26.86 4.08
C ARG A 212 10.85 -26.79 4.39
N GLU A 213 10.17 -27.92 4.29
CA GLU A 213 8.88 -28.16 4.93
C GLU A 213 9.14 -28.41 6.42
N ASN A 214 8.63 -27.51 7.26
CA ASN A 214 8.12 -27.79 8.61
C ASN A 214 7.32 -26.58 9.07
#